data_AF-A0A0P6WL38-F1
#
_entry.id   AF-A0A0P6WL38-F1
#
_cell.length_a   1.000
_cell.length_b   1.000
_cell.length_c   1.000
_cell.angle_alpha   90.00
_cell.angle_beta   90.00
_cell.angle_gamma   90.00
#
_symmetry.space_group_name_H-M   'P 1'
#
loop_
_entity.id
_entity.type
_entity.pdbx_description
1 polymer ?
#
loop_
_entity_poly.entity_id
_entity_poly.type
_entity_poly.pdbx_seq_one_letter_code
_entity_poly.pdbx_strand_id
1 'polypeptide(L)'
;MTEYKEKSPAGTLRRIRSEQAAERRRVSDMLARDKADRNREAFREQAEMEVREGVFVNLAGTVVEPTQEWLEKADTTAFIPKQPKGTVRVIKTVKRLAVPVVVRLCSDGKLSFEAMMACKRYREIYELTGLDGRVAIARYGIQGTMPGRVMAPSTRMPIAEWEAVAREEYRAARDIFKPRHRKFFEAIVLEDNSPRKARAGTCRNGKETKLFSALATALVRFYQDFGVRLVQRAGDGED
;
A
#
# COMPACT_ATOMS: atom_id res chain seq x y z
N MET A 1 17.44 -26.32 -49.98
CA MET A 1 17.82 -24.96 -50.40
C MET A 1 17.03 -23.97 -49.55
N THR A 2 17.66 -23.37 -48.54
CA THR A 2 17.05 -22.32 -47.71
C THR A 2 17.33 -20.97 -48.36
N GLU A 3 16.31 -20.37 -48.97
CA GLU A 3 16.36 -19.01 -49.49
C GLU A 3 16.61 -18.01 -48.36
N TYR A 4 17.79 -17.40 -48.36
CA TYR A 4 18.06 -16.21 -47.57
C TYR A 4 17.29 -15.03 -48.18
N LYS A 5 16.10 -14.73 -47.63
CA LYS A 5 15.40 -13.48 -47.92
C LYS A 5 16.24 -12.32 -47.40
N GLU A 6 16.98 -11.68 -48.30
CA GLU A 6 17.69 -10.44 -48.04
C GLU A 6 16.69 -9.40 -47.51
N LYS A 7 16.91 -8.95 -46.27
CA LYS A 7 16.11 -7.89 -45.65
C LYS A 7 16.38 -6.59 -46.40
N SER A 8 15.42 -6.16 -47.23
CA SER A 8 15.54 -4.92 -48.00
C SER A 8 15.97 -3.74 -47.12
N PRO A 9 17.06 -3.02 -47.46
CA PRO A 9 17.59 -1.93 -46.65
C PRO A 9 16.59 -0.78 -46.43
N ALA A 10 15.62 -0.62 -47.35
CA ALA A 10 14.53 0.34 -47.21
C ALA A 10 13.59 0.04 -46.02
N GLY A 11 13.38 -1.24 -45.69
CA GLY A 11 12.57 -1.65 -44.54
C GLY A 11 13.26 -1.35 -43.21
N THR A 12 14.58 -1.52 -43.16
CA THR A 12 15.42 -1.22 -41.98
C THR A 12 15.45 0.28 -41.68
N LEU A 13 15.63 1.12 -42.69
CA LEU A 13 15.62 2.58 -42.53
C LEU A 13 14.27 3.13 -42.05
N ARG A 14 13.16 2.52 -42.50
CA ARG A 14 11.80 2.91 -42.06
C ARG A 14 11.56 2.56 -40.59
N ARG A 15 12.05 1.41 -40.13
CA ARG A 15 12.01 1.01 -38.70
C ARG A 15 12.83 1.96 -37.83
N ILE A 16 14.07 2.25 -38.21
CA ILE A 16 14.94 3.18 -37.49
C ILE A 16 14.28 4.55 -37.36
N ARG A 17 13.69 5.08 -38.44
CA ARG A 17 12.97 6.37 -38.40
C ARG A 17 11.75 6.34 -37.49
N SER A 18 10.97 5.24 -37.49
CA SER A 18 9.81 5.10 -36.60
C SER A 18 10.22 4.96 -35.13
N GLU A 19 11.29 4.23 -34.84
CA GLU A 19 11.85 4.08 -33.49
C GLU A 19 12.42 5.41 -32.98
N GLN A 20 13.14 6.15 -33.83
CA GLN A 20 13.62 7.50 -33.51
C GLN A 20 12.48 8.49 -33.27
N ALA A 21 11.39 8.41 -34.04
CA ALA A 21 10.22 9.27 -33.81
C ALA A 21 9.49 8.92 -32.51
N ALA A 22 9.39 7.63 -32.16
CA ALA A 22 8.83 7.17 -30.90
C ALA A 22 9.69 7.61 -29.70
N GLU A 23 11.02 7.48 -29.80
CA GLU A 23 11.93 7.90 -28.73
C GLU A 23 11.93 9.41 -28.55
N ARG A 24 11.89 10.20 -29.64
CA ARG A 24 11.77 11.66 -29.55
C ARG A 24 10.50 12.10 -28.83
N ARG A 25 9.37 11.41 -29.04
CA ARG A 25 8.13 11.67 -28.29
C ARG A 25 8.25 11.31 -26.82
N ARG A 26 8.85 10.15 -26.52
CA ARG A 26 9.10 9.73 -25.12
C ARG A 26 9.96 10.74 -24.36
N VAL A 27 11.04 11.20 -24.99
CA VAL A 27 11.94 12.20 -24.42
C VAL A 27 11.27 13.56 -24.30
N SER A 28 10.48 14.00 -25.29
CA SER A 28 9.74 15.27 -25.18
C SER A 28 8.72 15.24 -24.04
N ASP A 29 8.02 14.12 -23.86
CA ASP A 29 7.06 13.95 -22.77
C ASP A 29 7.75 13.94 -21.41
N MET A 30 8.93 13.32 -21.31
CA MET A 30 9.75 13.33 -20.10
C MET A 30 10.22 14.75 -19.75
N LEU A 31 10.79 15.48 -20.73
CA LEU A 31 11.24 16.86 -20.54
C LEU A 31 10.09 17.82 -20.19
N ALA A 32 8.90 17.61 -20.76
CA ALA A 32 7.71 18.39 -20.45
C ALA A 32 7.27 18.19 -18.99
N ARG A 33 7.34 16.96 -18.48
CA ARG A 33 7.08 16.66 -17.05
C ARG A 33 8.12 17.34 -16.16
N ASP A 34 9.40 17.17 -16.47
CA ASP A 34 10.49 17.78 -15.68
C ASP A 34 10.39 19.31 -15.63
N LYS A 35 9.98 19.94 -16.73
CA LYS A 35 9.77 21.40 -16.78
C LYS A 35 8.55 21.81 -15.94
N ALA A 36 7.47 21.05 -16.00
CA ALA A 36 6.29 21.29 -15.17
C ALA A 36 6.60 21.11 -13.68
N ASP A 37 7.43 20.14 -13.33
CA ASP A 37 7.83 19.86 -11.94
C ASP A 37 8.77 20.94 -11.40
N ARG A 38 9.76 21.38 -12.19
CA ARG A 38 10.62 22.52 -11.83
C ARG A 38 9.83 23.80 -11.58
N ASN A 39 8.85 24.10 -12.44
CA ASN A 39 8.00 25.27 -12.23
C ASN A 39 7.18 25.14 -10.93
N ARG A 40 6.63 23.96 -10.65
CA ARG A 40 5.88 23.70 -9.41
C ARG A 40 6.76 23.85 -8.17
N GLU A 41 8.00 23.40 -8.21
CA GLU A 41 8.96 23.59 -7.11
C GLU A 41 9.32 25.07 -6.91
N ALA A 42 9.60 25.80 -7.99
CA ALA A 42 9.89 27.24 -7.90
C ALA A 42 8.71 28.03 -7.29
N PHE A 43 7.47 27.70 -7.68
CA PHE A 43 6.28 28.28 -7.07
C PHE A 43 6.14 27.92 -5.58
N ARG A 44 6.56 26.72 -5.17
CA ARG A 44 6.56 26.29 -3.77
C ARG A 44 7.58 27.09 -2.95
N GLU A 45 8.82 27.19 -3.43
CA GLU A 45 9.88 27.94 -2.75
C GLU A 45 9.47 29.41 -2.55
N GLN A 46 8.86 30.03 -3.57
CA GLN A 46 8.36 31.40 -3.48
C GLN A 46 7.25 31.53 -2.42
N ALA A 47 6.29 30.60 -2.39
CA ALA A 47 5.23 30.61 -1.39
C ALA A 47 5.75 30.35 0.04
N GLU A 48 6.79 29.52 0.20
CA GLU A 48 7.45 29.27 1.49
C GLU A 48 8.20 30.51 1.99
N MET A 49 8.86 31.25 1.11
CA MET A 49 9.50 32.54 1.45
C MET A 49 8.46 33.58 1.90
N GLU A 50 7.35 33.73 1.18
CA GLU A 50 6.25 34.66 1.54
C GLU A 50 5.67 34.36 2.94
N VAL A 51 5.48 33.06 3.26
CA VAL A 51 5.02 32.65 4.60
C VAL A 51 6.05 32.95 5.68
N ARG A 52 7.35 32.75 5.39
CA ARG A 52 8.44 33.07 6.32
C ARG A 52 8.53 34.57 6.61
N GLU A 53 8.22 35.40 5.62
CA GLU A 53 8.20 36.86 5.72
C GLU A 53 6.90 37.42 6.33
N GLY A 54 5.91 36.56 6.62
CA GLY A 54 4.64 36.97 7.23
C GLY A 54 3.62 37.55 6.25
N VAL A 55 3.83 37.37 4.95
CA VAL A 55 2.93 37.83 3.88
C VAL A 55 2.09 36.64 3.40
N PHE A 56 0.80 36.63 3.73
CA PHE A 56 -0.07 35.46 3.59
C PHE A 56 -0.89 35.40 2.29
N VAL A 57 -0.36 35.97 1.20
CA VAL A 57 -1.10 36.13 -0.07
C VAL A 57 -1.20 34.80 -0.85
N ASN A 58 -0.14 33.98 -0.87
CA ASN A 58 -0.11 32.68 -1.57
C ASN A 58 0.03 31.46 -0.66
N LEU A 59 -0.67 31.43 0.48
CA LEU A 59 -0.75 30.22 1.33
C LEU A 59 -1.31 28.98 0.59
N ALA A 60 -1.93 29.13 -0.58
CA ALA A 60 -2.35 27.99 -1.41
C ALA A 60 -1.16 27.27 -2.09
N GLY A 61 -0.06 27.99 -2.37
CA GLY A 61 1.14 27.44 -3.03
C GLY A 61 2.07 26.67 -2.09
N THR A 62 1.96 26.89 -0.77
CA THR A 62 2.70 26.10 0.25
C THR A 62 2.04 24.75 0.53
N VAL A 63 0.87 24.49 -0.05
CA VAL A 63 0.17 23.23 0.11
C VAL A 63 0.81 22.18 -0.78
N VAL A 64 1.41 21.17 -0.16
CA VAL A 64 1.88 20.00 -0.88
C VAL A 64 0.68 19.26 -1.48
N GLU A 65 0.58 19.25 -2.81
CA GLU A 65 -0.40 18.43 -3.52
C GLU A 65 -0.16 16.95 -3.17
N PRO A 66 -1.22 16.16 -2.93
CA PRO A 66 -1.06 14.75 -2.62
C PRO A 66 -0.38 14.04 -3.79
N THR A 67 0.65 13.25 -3.50
CA THR A 67 1.32 12.45 -4.53
C THR A 67 0.34 11.48 -5.18
N GLN A 68 0.62 11.10 -6.43
CA GLN A 68 -0.25 10.18 -7.17
C GLN A 68 -0.45 8.85 -6.42
N GLU A 69 0.56 8.37 -5.71
CA GLU A 69 0.48 7.17 -4.86
C GLU A 69 -0.57 7.30 -3.73
N TRP A 70 -0.73 8.50 -3.14
CA TRP A 70 -1.70 8.73 -2.06
C TRP A 70 -3.13 8.75 -2.60
N LEU A 71 -3.31 9.34 -3.79
CA LEU A 71 -4.59 9.34 -4.49
C LEU A 71 -5.00 7.91 -4.89
N GLU A 72 -4.06 7.11 -5.38
CA GLU A 72 -4.30 5.71 -5.78
C GLU A 72 -4.61 4.78 -4.60
N LYS A 73 -4.14 5.09 -3.39
CA LYS A 73 -4.45 4.33 -2.17
C LYS A 73 -5.73 4.81 -1.47
N ALA A 74 -6.29 5.94 -1.90
CA ALA A 74 -7.35 6.64 -1.18
C ALA A 74 -6.95 6.96 0.28
N ASP A 75 -5.67 7.30 0.47
CA ASP A 75 -5.06 7.64 1.76
C ASP A 75 -5.14 9.14 2.03
N THR A 76 -6.21 9.79 1.62
CA THR A 76 -6.31 11.25 1.60
C THR A 76 -7.56 11.73 2.33
N THR A 77 -7.40 12.72 3.20
CA THR A 77 -8.53 13.43 3.84
C THR A 77 -8.43 14.92 3.62
N ALA A 78 -9.58 15.56 3.41
CA ALA A 78 -9.65 17.01 3.33
C ALA A 78 -9.22 17.60 4.69
N PHE A 79 -8.21 18.46 4.66
CA PHE A 79 -7.73 19.21 5.80
C PHE A 79 -7.90 20.69 5.51
N ILE A 80 -8.49 21.42 6.45
CA ILE A 80 -8.57 22.87 6.38
C ILE A 80 -7.67 23.37 7.51
N PRO A 81 -6.47 23.91 7.20
CA PRO A 81 -5.60 24.47 8.21
C PRO A 81 -6.29 25.65 8.91
N LYS A 82 -5.98 25.86 10.20
CA LYS A 82 -6.46 27.03 10.95
C LYS A 82 -5.87 28.29 10.30
N GLN A 83 -6.72 29.13 9.73
CA GLN A 83 -6.30 30.36 9.07
C GLN A 83 -6.28 31.53 10.07
N PRO A 84 -5.25 32.39 10.05
CA PRO A 84 -5.26 33.64 10.82
C PRO A 84 -6.35 34.59 10.31
N LYS A 85 -6.88 35.47 11.18
CA LYS A 85 -7.94 36.42 10.78
C LYS A 85 -7.43 37.32 9.65
N GLY A 86 -8.17 37.38 8.54
CA GLY A 86 -7.86 38.23 7.37
C GLY A 86 -7.46 37.49 6.08
N THR A 87 -7.43 36.15 6.08
CA THR A 87 -7.15 35.38 4.86
C THR A 87 -8.34 35.41 3.90
N VAL A 88 -8.13 35.88 2.66
CA VAL A 88 -9.20 36.10 1.66
C VAL A 88 -9.71 34.79 1.02
N ARG A 89 -8.95 33.69 1.11
CA ARG A 89 -9.29 32.40 0.49
C ARG A 89 -9.20 31.25 1.48
N VAL A 90 -10.25 30.43 1.53
CA VAL A 90 -10.27 29.16 2.29
C VAL A 90 -9.41 28.13 1.54
N ILE A 91 -8.33 27.70 2.17
CA ILE A 91 -7.40 26.73 1.60
C ILE A 91 -7.89 25.34 1.99
N LYS A 92 -8.29 24.56 1.00
CA LYS A 92 -8.60 23.14 1.19
C LYS A 92 -7.39 22.34 0.78
N THR A 93 -6.75 21.69 1.75
CA THR A 93 -5.61 20.81 1.51
C THR A 93 -6.01 19.37 1.72
N VAL A 94 -5.09 18.46 1.43
CA VAL A 94 -5.27 17.04 1.61
C VAL A 94 -4.16 16.51 2.50
N LYS A 95 -4.52 15.83 3.60
CA LYS A 95 -3.57 15.17 4.49
C LYS A 95 -3.54 13.67 4.22
N ARG A 96 -2.35 13.07 4.25
CA ARG A 96 -2.19 11.62 4.22
C ARG A 96 -2.80 10.98 5.46
N LEU A 97 -3.68 10.01 5.27
CA LEU A 97 -4.30 9.27 6.34
C LEU A 97 -3.50 8.00 6.60
N ALA A 98 -2.59 8.06 7.59
CA ALA A 98 -1.69 6.96 7.95
C ALA A 98 -2.34 5.86 8.82
N VAL A 99 -3.67 5.88 8.96
CA VAL A 99 -4.40 4.93 9.81
C VAL A 99 -4.75 3.67 8.98
N PRO A 100 -4.44 2.44 9.46
CA PRO A 100 -4.77 1.21 8.76
C PRO A 100 -6.25 1.11 8.41
N VAL A 101 -6.57 0.55 7.24
CA VAL A 101 -7.95 0.50 6.73
C VAL A 101 -8.89 -0.22 7.70
N VAL A 102 -8.41 -1.29 8.35
CA VAL A 102 -9.17 -2.07 9.33
C VAL A 102 -9.63 -1.21 10.52
N VAL A 103 -8.74 -0.35 11.03
CA VAL A 103 -9.04 0.56 12.16
C VAL A 103 -10.12 1.57 11.75
N ARG A 104 -10.04 2.10 10.52
CA ARG A 104 -11.05 3.03 9.99
C ARG A 104 -12.41 2.36 9.84
N LEU A 105 -12.44 1.11 9.36
CA LEU A 105 -13.70 0.37 9.24
C LEU A 105 -14.32 0.10 10.62
N CYS A 106 -13.50 -0.08 11.66
CA CYS A 106 -13.97 -0.18 13.04
C CYS A 106 -14.50 1.16 13.56
N SER A 107 -13.79 2.28 13.36
CA SER A 107 -14.25 3.62 13.79
C SER A 107 -15.53 4.05 13.07
N ASP A 108 -15.71 3.62 11.82
CA ASP A 108 -16.92 3.84 11.03
C ASP A 108 -18.11 2.95 11.47
N GLY A 109 -17.92 2.03 12.43
CA GLY A 109 -18.93 1.06 12.86
C GLY A 109 -19.27 -0.03 11.84
N LYS A 110 -18.46 -0.19 10.78
CA LYS A 110 -18.65 -1.23 9.75
C LYS A 110 -18.04 -2.58 10.14
N LEU A 111 -17.16 -2.58 11.14
CA LEU A 111 -16.45 -3.74 11.66
C LEU A 111 -16.56 -3.75 13.19
N SER A 112 -16.76 -4.93 13.79
CA SER A 112 -16.72 -5.08 15.25
C SER A 112 -15.28 -4.93 15.76
N PHE A 113 -15.15 -4.52 17.03
CA PHE A 113 -13.85 -4.41 17.69
C PHE A 113 -13.09 -5.74 17.73
N GLU A 114 -13.78 -6.84 18.03
CA GLU A 114 -13.20 -8.19 18.01
C GLU A 114 -12.67 -8.56 16.62
N ALA A 115 -13.39 -8.19 15.56
CA ALA A 115 -12.97 -8.45 14.19
C ALA A 115 -11.77 -7.59 13.77
N MET A 116 -11.68 -6.36 14.28
CA MET A 116 -10.48 -5.55 14.15
C MET A 116 -9.27 -6.22 14.82
N MET A 117 -9.44 -6.72 16.05
CA MET A 117 -8.38 -7.42 16.79
C MET A 117 -7.94 -8.71 16.10
N ALA A 118 -8.89 -9.51 15.60
CA ALA A 118 -8.59 -10.71 14.82
C ALA A 118 -7.79 -10.39 13.54
N CYS A 119 -8.16 -9.33 12.82
CA CYS A 119 -7.41 -8.87 11.65
C CYS A 119 -6.00 -8.39 12.02
N LYS A 120 -5.85 -7.69 13.15
CA LYS A 120 -4.53 -7.25 13.65
C LYS A 120 -3.65 -8.47 13.99
N ARG A 121 -4.20 -9.45 14.72
CA ARG A 121 -3.51 -10.69 15.05
C ARG A 121 -3.09 -11.46 13.79
N TYR A 122 -3.97 -11.55 12.79
CA TYR A 122 -3.65 -12.18 11.51
C TYR A 122 -2.47 -11.50 10.80
N ARG A 123 -2.38 -10.17 10.86
CA ARG A 123 -1.24 -9.41 10.34
C ARG A 123 0.04 -9.67 11.12
N GLU A 124 -0.04 -9.68 12.45
CA GLU A 124 1.11 -9.98 13.33
C GLU A 124 1.67 -11.38 13.07
N ILE A 125 0.80 -12.39 12.95
CA ILE A 125 1.23 -13.77 12.62
C ILE A 125 1.89 -13.79 11.24
N TYR A 126 1.31 -13.13 10.25
CA TYR A 126 1.90 -13.02 8.91
C TYR A 126 3.31 -12.42 8.96
N GLU A 127 3.51 -11.35 9.73
CA GLU A 127 4.84 -10.73 9.91
C GLU A 127 5.83 -11.68 10.60
N LEU A 128 5.38 -12.42 11.62
CA LEU A 128 6.18 -13.43 12.30
C LEU A 128 6.58 -14.59 11.39
N THR A 129 5.79 -14.92 10.37
CA THR A 129 6.15 -15.99 9.43
C THR A 129 7.41 -15.72 8.61
N GLY A 130 7.85 -14.45 8.53
CA GLY A 130 9.02 -14.05 7.75
C GLY A 130 8.85 -14.22 6.23
N LEU A 131 7.62 -14.43 5.75
CA LEU A 131 7.31 -14.58 4.32
C LEU A 131 7.40 -13.27 3.55
N ASP A 132 7.20 -12.14 4.23
CA ASP A 132 7.30 -10.83 3.62
C ASP A 132 8.77 -10.42 3.48
N GLY A 133 9.38 -10.75 2.35
CA GLY A 133 10.75 -10.36 2.00
C GLY A 133 10.96 -8.84 1.88
N ARG A 134 9.97 -8.02 2.27
CA ARG A 134 10.00 -6.55 2.29
C ARG A 134 10.88 -5.99 3.40
N VAL A 135 11.10 -6.73 4.48
CA VAL A 135 12.08 -6.36 5.49
C VAL A 135 13.32 -7.20 5.23
N ALA A 136 14.33 -6.59 4.63
CA ALA A 136 15.70 -7.10 4.70
C ALA A 136 16.16 -6.99 6.15
N ILE A 137 15.68 -7.90 7.01
CA ILE A 137 16.34 -8.12 8.28
C ILE A 137 17.73 -8.60 7.87
N ALA A 138 18.74 -7.79 8.15
CA ALA A 138 20.14 -8.17 8.03
C ALA A 138 20.38 -9.32 9.03
N ARG A 139 19.93 -10.51 8.67
CA ARG A 139 20.22 -11.74 9.39
C ARG A 139 21.65 -12.07 8.99
N TYR A 140 22.61 -11.67 9.82
CA TYR A 140 23.96 -12.17 9.76
C TYR A 140 23.87 -13.69 9.83
N GLY A 141 24.03 -14.36 8.68
CA GLY A 141 24.04 -15.80 8.62
C GLY A 141 25.19 -16.31 9.48
N ILE A 142 24.87 -17.07 10.54
CA ILE A 142 25.85 -17.82 11.33
C ILE A 142 26.53 -18.90 10.48
N GLN A 143 26.00 -19.20 9.29
CA GLN A 143 26.69 -20.02 8.29
C GLN A 143 27.22 -19.13 7.18
N GLY A 144 28.55 -18.99 7.16
CA GLY A 144 29.32 -18.22 6.18
C GLY A 144 29.07 -18.65 4.73
N THR A 145 27.97 -18.16 4.17
CA THR A 145 27.62 -18.39 2.77
C THR A 145 27.82 -17.07 2.03
N MET A 146 28.70 -17.15 1.04
CA MET A 146 29.29 -16.08 0.22
C MET A 146 28.36 -14.89 -0.11
N PRO A 147 28.92 -13.65 -0.19
CA PRO A 147 28.20 -12.49 -0.66
C PRO A 147 27.85 -12.68 -2.16
N GLY A 148 26.60 -12.44 -2.52
CA GLY A 148 26.17 -12.35 -3.92
C GLY A 148 25.10 -13.34 -4.40
N ARG A 149 24.68 -14.32 -3.59
CA ARG A 149 23.55 -15.19 -3.95
C ARG A 149 22.26 -14.71 -3.28
N VAL A 150 21.51 -13.86 -3.98
CA VAL A 150 20.11 -13.59 -3.65
C VAL A 150 19.34 -14.88 -3.89
N MET A 151 19.23 -15.72 -2.86
CA MET A 151 18.30 -16.84 -2.84
C MET A 151 16.91 -16.31 -3.18
N ALA A 152 16.33 -16.83 -4.28
CA ALA A 152 15.01 -16.50 -4.77
C ALA A 152 13.97 -16.47 -3.62
N PRO A 153 12.89 -15.68 -3.73
CA PRO A 153 11.88 -15.52 -2.68
C PRO A 153 10.98 -16.77 -2.50
N SER A 154 11.42 -17.95 -2.93
CA SER A 154 10.71 -19.21 -2.69
C SER A 154 11.16 -19.81 -1.36
N THR A 155 10.26 -19.77 -0.38
CA THR A 155 10.12 -20.85 0.62
C THR A 155 11.40 -21.15 1.43
N ARG A 156 11.96 -20.14 2.12
CA ARG A 156 12.95 -20.41 3.16
C ARG A 156 12.30 -21.29 4.23
N MET A 157 12.85 -22.45 4.57
CA MET A 157 12.38 -23.25 5.70
C MET A 157 12.38 -22.38 6.98
N PRO A 158 11.42 -22.56 7.90
CA PRO A 158 11.46 -21.84 9.17
C PRO A 158 12.76 -22.18 9.89
N ILE A 159 13.49 -21.15 10.34
CA ILE A 159 14.79 -21.34 11.00
C ILE A 159 14.59 -21.53 12.51
N ALA A 160 13.57 -20.85 13.07
CA ALA A 160 13.22 -20.94 14.47
C ALA A 160 11.87 -21.62 14.67
N GLU A 161 11.69 -22.27 15.82
CA GLU A 161 10.46 -22.97 16.18
C GLU A 161 9.24 -22.04 16.18
N TRP A 162 9.37 -20.84 16.74
CA TRP A 162 8.30 -19.85 16.75
C TRP A 162 7.87 -19.41 15.33
N GLU A 163 8.79 -19.39 14.36
CA GLU A 163 8.49 -19.09 12.95
C GLU A 163 7.72 -20.26 12.31
N ALA A 164 8.05 -21.50 12.68
CA ALA A 164 7.32 -22.69 12.24
C ALA A 164 5.89 -22.69 12.78
N VAL A 165 5.72 -22.45 14.09
CA VAL A 165 4.41 -22.35 14.74
C VAL A 165 3.57 -21.22 14.11
N ALA A 166 4.15 -20.04 13.91
CA ALA A 166 3.46 -18.93 13.25
C ALA A 166 3.03 -19.27 11.81
N ARG A 167 3.83 -20.03 11.06
CA ARG A 167 3.46 -20.47 9.71
C ARG A 167 2.33 -21.49 9.70
N GLU A 168 2.29 -22.39 10.68
CA GLU A 168 1.19 -23.33 10.85
C GLU A 168 -0.10 -22.61 11.24
N GLU A 169 -0.04 -21.71 12.22
CA GLU A 169 -1.16 -20.84 12.63
C GLU A 169 -1.66 -20.01 11.44
N TYR A 170 -0.75 -19.40 10.67
CA TYR A 170 -1.10 -18.63 9.48
C TYR A 170 -1.81 -19.49 8.42
N ARG A 171 -1.32 -20.71 8.16
CA ARG A 171 -1.94 -21.63 7.19
C ARG A 171 -3.34 -22.03 7.65
N ALA A 172 -3.50 -22.41 8.92
CA ALA A 172 -4.78 -22.76 9.50
C ALA A 172 -5.78 -21.59 9.39
N ALA A 173 -5.35 -20.37 9.76
CA ALA A 173 -6.18 -19.17 9.65
C ALA A 173 -6.54 -18.85 8.19
N ARG A 174 -5.60 -19.04 7.26
CA ARG A 174 -5.82 -18.81 5.83
C ARG A 174 -6.81 -19.81 5.23
N ASP A 175 -6.86 -21.02 5.74
CA ASP A 175 -7.69 -22.09 5.19
C ASP A 175 -9.18 -21.95 5.51
N ILE A 176 -9.55 -21.15 6.50
CA ILE A 176 -10.94 -20.73 6.77
C ILE A 176 -11.56 -20.07 5.53
N PHE A 177 -10.75 -19.31 4.79
CA PHE A 177 -11.25 -18.52 3.68
C PHE A 177 -11.30 -19.35 2.40
N LYS A 178 -12.41 -19.22 1.65
CA LYS A 178 -12.49 -19.76 0.29
C LYS A 178 -11.36 -19.18 -0.58
N PRO A 179 -10.72 -19.96 -1.46
CA PRO A 179 -9.59 -19.49 -2.28
C PRO A 179 -9.87 -18.20 -3.06
N ARG A 180 -11.11 -18.03 -3.54
CA ARG A 180 -11.56 -16.82 -4.23
C ARG A 180 -11.52 -15.56 -3.35
N HIS A 181 -11.73 -15.70 -2.04
CA HIS A 181 -11.81 -14.59 -1.09
C HIS A 181 -10.47 -14.33 -0.38
N ARG A 182 -9.53 -15.29 -0.38
CA ARG A 182 -8.20 -15.14 0.25
C ARG A 182 -7.47 -13.90 -0.24
N LYS A 183 -7.28 -13.77 -1.56
CA LYS A 183 -6.58 -12.62 -2.15
C LYS A 183 -7.25 -11.29 -1.83
N PHE A 184 -8.59 -11.26 -1.79
CA PHE A 184 -9.34 -10.06 -1.44
C PHE A 184 -9.12 -9.66 0.02
N PHE A 185 -9.16 -10.62 0.94
CA PHE A 185 -8.94 -10.37 2.36
C PHE A 185 -7.49 -9.96 2.65
N GLU A 186 -6.51 -10.70 2.10
CA GLU A 186 -5.08 -10.41 2.24
C GLU A 186 -4.72 -9.02 1.70
N ALA A 187 -5.28 -8.62 0.56
CA ALA A 187 -5.06 -7.28 0.01
C ALA A 187 -5.55 -6.16 0.94
N ILE A 188 -6.58 -6.39 1.75
CA ILE A 188 -7.10 -5.40 2.70
C ILE A 188 -6.28 -5.39 3.99
N VAL A 189 -5.98 -6.57 4.55
CA VAL A 189 -5.35 -6.68 5.87
C VAL A 189 -3.82 -6.51 5.81
N LEU A 190 -3.17 -7.09 4.80
CA LEU A 190 -1.71 -7.09 4.68
C LEU A 190 -1.19 -5.90 3.87
N GLU A 191 -1.89 -5.53 2.80
CA GLU A 191 -1.47 -4.44 1.90
C GLU A 191 -2.17 -3.10 2.19
N ASP A 192 -3.06 -3.05 3.18
CA ASP A 192 -3.87 -1.88 3.53
C ASP A 192 -4.66 -1.28 2.34
N ASN A 193 -5.05 -2.10 1.36
CA ASN A 193 -5.89 -1.61 0.27
C ASN A 193 -7.33 -1.35 0.75
N SER A 194 -7.97 -0.30 0.20
CA SER A 194 -9.40 -0.11 0.43
C SER A 194 -10.23 -1.28 -0.14
N PRO A 195 -11.38 -1.65 0.46
CA PRO A 195 -12.22 -2.75 -0.03
C PRO A 195 -12.64 -2.59 -1.50
N ARG A 196 -12.79 -1.34 -1.94
CA ARG A 196 -13.11 -1.01 -3.33
C ARG A 196 -11.97 -1.34 -4.29
N LYS A 197 -10.72 -1.07 -3.89
CA LYS A 197 -9.51 -1.37 -4.68
C LYS A 197 -9.19 -2.86 -4.70
N ALA A 198 -9.34 -3.54 -3.56
CA ALA A 198 -9.10 -4.98 -3.42
C ALA A 198 -10.08 -5.85 -4.23
N ARG A 199 -11.18 -5.28 -4.73
CA ARG A 199 -12.33 -5.99 -5.31
C ARG A 199 -11.99 -6.91 -6.49
N ALA A 200 -10.97 -6.64 -7.31
CA ALA A 200 -10.42 -7.44 -8.44
C ALA A 200 -11.26 -8.62 -9.03
N GLY A 201 -12.58 -8.47 -9.21
CA GLY A 201 -13.49 -9.55 -9.67
C GLY A 201 -14.11 -10.46 -8.59
N THR A 202 -13.76 -10.27 -7.32
CA THR A 202 -14.25 -11.05 -6.18
C THR A 202 -15.68 -10.68 -5.78
N CYS A 203 -16.00 -9.39 -5.71
CA CYS A 203 -17.35 -8.92 -5.37
C CYS A 203 -18.09 -8.39 -6.60
N ARG A 204 -19.40 -8.60 -6.68
CA ARG A 204 -20.30 -7.90 -7.61
C ARG A 204 -21.22 -7.00 -6.76
N ASN A 205 -21.53 -5.80 -7.26
CA ASN A 205 -22.57 -4.90 -6.72
C ASN A 205 -22.26 -4.10 -5.42
N GLY A 206 -21.03 -3.70 -5.14
CA GLY A 206 -20.77 -2.73 -4.05
C GLY A 206 -20.92 -3.32 -2.63
N LYS A 207 -20.93 -4.65 -2.50
CA LYS A 207 -21.08 -5.38 -1.24
C LYS A 207 -19.73 -5.77 -0.61
N GLU A 208 -18.65 -5.07 -0.96
CA GLU A 208 -17.28 -5.44 -0.56
C GLU A 208 -17.10 -5.35 0.95
N THR A 209 -17.66 -4.31 1.59
CA THR A 209 -17.58 -4.10 3.04
C THR A 209 -18.33 -5.17 3.82
N LYS A 210 -19.51 -5.59 3.34
CA LYS A 210 -20.29 -6.68 3.95
C LYS A 210 -19.56 -8.01 3.83
N LEU A 211 -18.97 -8.29 2.67
CA LEU A 211 -18.15 -9.50 2.49
C LEU A 211 -16.95 -9.48 3.44
N PHE A 212 -16.22 -8.37 3.50
CA PHE A 212 -15.07 -8.24 4.38
C PHE A 212 -15.45 -8.44 5.86
N SER A 213 -16.54 -7.83 6.31
CA SER A 213 -17.05 -7.99 7.68
C SER A 213 -17.42 -9.46 7.98
N ALA A 214 -18.06 -10.16 7.04
CA ALA A 214 -18.36 -11.58 7.19
C ALA A 214 -17.10 -12.46 7.29
N LEU A 215 -16.07 -12.17 6.48
CA LEU A 215 -14.78 -12.89 6.54
C LEU A 215 -14.07 -12.61 7.87
N ALA A 216 -14.04 -11.36 8.32
CA ALA A 216 -13.42 -11.00 9.59
C ALA A 216 -14.16 -11.64 10.78
N THR A 217 -15.49 -11.77 10.72
CA THR A 217 -16.28 -12.50 11.72
C THR A 217 -15.95 -14.00 11.73
N ALA A 218 -15.74 -14.61 10.56
CA ALA A 218 -15.30 -16.01 10.48
C ALA A 218 -13.91 -16.20 11.10
N LEU A 219 -13.02 -15.22 10.93
CA LEU A 219 -11.70 -15.22 11.54
C LEU A 219 -11.76 -15.07 13.07
N VAL A 220 -12.68 -14.24 13.60
CA VAL A 220 -12.94 -14.14 15.05
C VAL A 220 -13.33 -15.49 15.62
N ARG A 221 -14.27 -16.20 14.99
CA ARG A 221 -14.72 -17.53 15.44
C ARG A 221 -13.56 -18.51 15.46
N PHE A 222 -12.73 -18.53 14.42
CA PHE A 222 -11.55 -19.38 14.41
C PHE A 222 -10.61 -19.11 15.57
N TYR A 223 -10.29 -17.84 15.88
CA TYR A 223 -9.41 -17.55 17.01
C TYR A 223 -10.05 -17.87 18.36
N GLN A 224 -11.37 -17.74 18.48
CA GLN A 224 -12.11 -18.19 19.66
C GLN A 224 -12.02 -19.71 19.82
N ASP A 225 -12.21 -20.48 18.74
CA ASP A 225 -12.08 -21.93 18.72
C ASP A 225 -10.64 -22.39 18.99
N PHE A 226 -9.65 -21.61 18.53
CA PHE A 226 -8.23 -21.83 18.78
C PHE A 226 -7.79 -21.45 20.21
N GLY A 227 -8.70 -20.90 21.02
CA GLY A 227 -8.43 -20.49 22.41
C GLY A 227 -7.68 -19.17 22.57
N VAL A 228 -7.56 -18.37 21.52
CA VAL A 228 -6.87 -17.07 21.56
C VAL A 228 -7.83 -16.00 22.08
N ARG A 229 -7.52 -15.41 23.25
CA ARG A 229 -8.25 -14.25 23.77
C ARG A 229 -7.93 -13.00 22.95
N LEU A 230 -8.86 -12.61 22.07
CA LEU A 230 -8.71 -11.43 21.20
C LEU A 230 -8.94 -10.09 21.92
N VAL A 231 -9.68 -10.09 23.01
CA VAL A 231 -9.96 -8.90 23.83
C VAL A 231 -9.37 -9.15 25.22
N GLN A 232 -8.29 -8.45 25.55
CA GLN A 232 -7.93 -8.24 26.95
C GLN A 232 -8.95 -7.23 27.49
N ARG A 233 -9.88 -7.68 28.33
CA ARG A 233 -10.68 -6.74 29.11
C ARG A 233 -9.71 -5.95 29.97
N ALA A 234 -9.69 -4.63 29.80
CA ALA A 234 -8.82 -3.72 30.54
C ALA A 234 -9.23 -3.59 32.04
N GLY A 235 -9.66 -4.68 32.67
CA GLY A 235 -10.28 -4.68 33.99
C GLY A 235 -10.10 -5.95 34.82
N ASP A 236 -9.29 -6.93 34.37
CA ASP A 236 -8.86 -8.03 35.25
C ASP A 236 -7.55 -7.64 35.96
N GLY A 237 -7.49 -6.39 36.44
CA GLY A 237 -6.50 -5.98 37.43
C GLY A 237 -6.95 -6.55 38.76
N GLU A 238 -6.19 -7.53 39.23
CA GLU A 238 -6.28 -8.13 40.55
C GLU A 238 -6.38 -7.03 41.63
N ASP A 239 -7.51 -6.99 42.34
CA ASP A 239 -7.57 -6.53 43.73
C ASP A 239 -7.13 -7.69 44.65
#